data_AF-T2JE73-F1
#
_entry.id   AF-T2JE73-F1
#
_cell.length_a   1.000
_cell.length_b   1.000
_cell.length_c   1.000
_cell.angle_alpha   90.00
_cell.angle_beta   90.00
_cell.angle_gamma   90.00
#
_symmetry.space_group_name_H-M   'P 1'
#
loop_
_entity.id
_entity.type
_entity.pdbx_description
1 polymer ?
#
loop_
_entity_poly.entity_id
_entity_poly.type
_entity_poly.pdbx_seq_one_letter_code
_entity_poly.pdbx_strand_id
1 'polypeptide(L)'
;MKYRQINLSPRPQLPQEYTVKTGAKITIKRLFERLNLFLTNDMIVIADVGNALFAGADLLAHQKSRFLSPAYYASLGFAIPASIGAQKANPNIRPLVLVGDGAFQMTGMELSTIVRYGLNPIIFVLNNLGYGTERPMQDGKFNDILLWNYSQIPTIFNAGKGFNIRTEGELEIALKESESYTDSFCLLDVHLEPEDTSVALKRLTKALGERV
;
A
#
# COMPACT_ATOMS: atom_id res chain seq x y z
N MET A 1 -27.58 -15.44 -25.46
CA MET A 1 -26.28 -15.51 -24.74
C MET A 1 -26.55 -15.88 -23.29
N LYS A 2 -26.05 -17.02 -22.80
CA LYS A 2 -26.15 -17.38 -21.36
C LYS A 2 -24.98 -16.71 -20.63
N TYR A 3 -25.26 -15.75 -19.75
CA TYR A 3 -24.25 -15.21 -18.85
C TYR A 3 -23.75 -16.34 -17.94
N ARG A 4 -22.45 -16.57 -17.92
CA ARG A 4 -21.82 -17.49 -16.96
C ARG A 4 -22.09 -16.92 -15.57
N GLN A 5 -22.76 -17.68 -14.70
CA GLN A 5 -22.80 -17.34 -13.28
C GLN A 5 -21.36 -17.35 -12.78
N ILE A 6 -20.81 -16.17 -12.54
CA ILE A 6 -19.52 -16.03 -11.88
C ILE A 6 -19.81 -16.30 -10.40
N ASN A 7 -19.35 -17.44 -9.89
CA ASN A 7 -19.28 -17.66 -8.45
C ASN A 7 -18.31 -16.61 -7.89
N LEU A 8 -18.87 -15.50 -7.43
CA LEU A 8 -18.10 -14.48 -6.73
C LEU A 8 -17.54 -15.12 -5.46
N SER A 9 -16.23 -14.95 -5.24
CA SER A 9 -15.62 -15.36 -3.97
C SER A 9 -16.40 -14.72 -2.82
N PRO A 10 -16.60 -15.44 -1.69
CA PRO A 10 -17.26 -14.86 -0.54
C PRO A 10 -16.51 -13.58 -0.12
N ARG A 11 -17.28 -12.52 0.18
CA ARG A 11 -16.73 -11.25 0.64
C ARG A 11 -15.80 -11.52 1.83
N PRO A 12 -14.59 -10.93 1.89
CA PRO A 12 -13.74 -11.03 3.07
C PRO A 12 -14.57 -10.62 4.30
N GLN A 13 -14.47 -11.39 5.38
CA GLN A 13 -15.07 -11.00 6.65
C GLN A 13 -14.02 -10.23 7.45
N LEU A 14 -14.42 -9.14 8.11
CA LEU A 14 -13.54 -8.49 9.08
C LEU A 14 -13.11 -9.54 10.12
N PRO A 15 -11.83 -9.56 10.51
CA PRO A 15 -11.45 -10.27 11.73
C PRO A 15 -12.30 -9.73 12.88
N GLN A 16 -13.00 -10.60 13.60
CA GLN A 16 -13.81 -10.20 14.77
C GLN A 16 -12.95 -9.59 15.88
N GLU A 17 -11.66 -9.97 15.96
CA GLU A 17 -10.69 -9.45 16.93
C GLU A 17 -9.33 -9.24 16.26
N TYR A 18 -8.73 -8.06 16.45
CA TYR A 18 -7.35 -7.77 16.11
C TYR A 18 -6.59 -7.44 17.39
N THR A 19 -5.75 -8.39 17.85
CA THR A 19 -4.84 -8.15 18.97
C THR A 19 -3.45 -7.88 18.42
N VAL A 20 -2.84 -6.75 18.80
CA VAL A 20 -1.47 -6.39 18.42
C VAL A 20 -0.49 -7.34 19.11
N LYS A 21 0.35 -8.01 18.34
CA LYS A 21 1.47 -8.80 18.85
C LYS A 21 2.75 -7.96 18.76
N THR A 22 3.00 -7.12 19.76
CA THR A 22 4.00 -6.04 19.71
C THR A 22 5.36 -6.43 19.12
N GLY A 23 5.92 -7.60 19.50
CA GLY A 23 7.21 -8.07 19.01
C GLY A 23 7.17 -8.96 17.76
N ALA A 24 5.99 -9.28 17.24
CA ALA A 24 5.86 -10.09 16.03
C ALA A 24 6.22 -9.26 14.80
N LYS A 25 6.95 -9.88 13.86
CA LYS A 25 7.21 -9.29 12.55
C LYS A 25 5.89 -8.94 11.86
N ILE A 26 5.84 -7.78 11.23
CA ILE A 26 4.70 -7.42 10.40
C ILE A 26 4.67 -8.31 9.15
N THR A 27 3.47 -8.68 8.72
CA THR A 27 3.24 -9.45 7.49
C THR A 27 2.17 -8.77 6.67
N ILE A 28 2.07 -9.06 5.37
CA ILE A 28 1.02 -8.57 4.49
C ILE A 28 -0.36 -8.87 5.07
N LYS A 29 -0.60 -10.12 5.52
CA LYS A 29 -1.88 -10.48 6.13
C LYS A 29 -2.21 -9.58 7.33
N ARG A 30 -1.26 -9.43 8.26
CA ARG A 30 -1.47 -8.66 9.50
C ARG A 30 -1.56 -7.15 9.25
N LEU A 31 -0.82 -6.63 8.27
CA LEU A 31 -0.89 -5.24 7.83
C LEU A 31 -2.30 -4.94 7.30
N PHE A 32 -2.79 -5.71 6.34
CA PHE A 32 -4.08 -5.44 5.71
C PHE A 32 -5.28 -5.72 6.64
N GLU A 33 -5.16 -6.70 7.56
CA GLU A 33 -6.12 -6.85 8.68
C GLU A 33 -6.19 -5.59 9.54
N ARG A 34 -5.04 -4.98 9.85
CA ARG A 34 -5.00 -3.74 10.66
C ARG A 34 -5.52 -2.53 9.90
N LEU A 35 -5.14 -2.39 8.63
CA LEU A 35 -5.58 -1.29 7.77
C LEU A 35 -7.10 -1.31 7.60
N ASN A 36 -7.71 -2.48 7.49
CA ASN A 36 -9.17 -2.62 7.48
C ASN A 36 -9.86 -1.97 8.68
N LEU A 37 -9.22 -1.99 9.85
CA LEU A 37 -9.72 -1.36 11.08
C LEU A 37 -9.29 0.10 11.23
N PHE A 38 -8.30 0.54 10.46
CA PHE A 38 -7.79 1.91 10.46
C PHE A 38 -8.57 2.82 9.52
N LEU A 39 -9.13 2.28 8.44
CA LEU A 39 -9.84 3.04 7.43
C LEU A 39 -11.10 3.71 7.99
N THR A 40 -11.23 5.00 7.71
CA THR A 40 -12.40 5.82 8.02
C THR A 40 -13.14 6.25 6.74
N ASN A 41 -14.34 6.82 6.89
CA ASN A 41 -15.20 7.19 5.75
C ASN A 41 -14.67 8.38 4.92
N ASP A 42 -13.78 9.18 5.49
CA ASP A 42 -13.09 10.29 4.86
C ASP A 42 -11.77 9.86 4.19
N MET A 43 -11.45 8.56 4.17
CA MET A 43 -10.27 8.06 3.47
C MET A 43 -10.56 7.56 2.06
N ILE A 44 -9.57 7.71 1.18
CA ILE A 44 -9.49 7.05 -0.13
C ILE A 44 -8.25 6.15 -0.15
N VAL A 45 -8.43 4.87 -0.48
CA VAL A 45 -7.32 3.96 -0.71
C VAL A 45 -6.85 4.13 -2.15
N ILE A 46 -5.55 4.38 -2.32
CA ILE A 46 -4.91 4.46 -3.63
C ILE A 46 -3.80 3.41 -3.65
N ALA A 47 -4.03 2.34 -4.41
CA ALA A 47 -3.12 1.21 -4.47
C ALA A 47 -2.38 1.17 -5.81
N ASP A 48 -1.05 1.17 -5.73
CA ASP A 48 -0.19 0.88 -6.87
C ASP A 48 -0.35 -0.58 -7.32
N VAL A 49 0.26 -0.93 -8.45
CA VAL A 49 0.20 -2.30 -8.96
C VAL A 49 0.99 -3.28 -8.09
N GLY A 50 0.84 -4.57 -8.38
CA GLY A 50 1.46 -5.64 -7.62
C GLY A 50 0.74 -5.90 -6.30
N ASN A 51 1.48 -6.30 -5.28
CA ASN A 51 0.87 -6.77 -4.04
C ASN A 51 0.05 -5.68 -3.32
N ALA A 52 0.34 -4.38 -3.55
CA ALA A 52 -0.47 -3.27 -3.06
C ALA A 52 -1.92 -3.33 -3.57
N LEU A 53 -2.12 -3.55 -4.87
CA LEU A 53 -3.44 -3.75 -5.47
C LEU A 53 -4.09 -5.06 -4.99
N PHE A 54 -3.36 -6.18 -5.05
CA PHE A 54 -3.97 -7.49 -4.75
C PHE A 54 -4.34 -7.66 -3.28
N ALA A 55 -3.50 -7.21 -2.35
CA ALA A 55 -3.85 -7.18 -0.94
C ALA A 55 -4.86 -6.06 -0.63
N GLY A 56 -4.75 -4.92 -1.31
CA GLY A 56 -5.69 -3.80 -1.17
C GLY A 56 -7.11 -4.12 -1.62
N ALA A 57 -7.28 -5.03 -2.57
CA ALA A 57 -8.59 -5.48 -3.03
C ALA A 57 -9.38 -6.24 -1.94
N ASP A 58 -8.69 -6.85 -0.97
CA ASP A 58 -9.30 -7.50 0.19
C ASP A 58 -9.63 -6.50 1.32
N LEU A 59 -9.27 -5.22 1.16
CA LEU A 59 -9.73 -4.19 2.09
C LEU A 59 -11.24 -4.07 1.96
N LEU A 60 -11.91 -4.26 3.08
CA LEU A 60 -13.30 -3.93 3.25
C LEU A 60 -13.37 -2.41 3.27
N ALA A 61 -13.41 -1.83 2.07
CA ALA A 61 -13.80 -0.45 1.88
C ALA A 61 -15.24 -0.32 2.42
N HIS A 62 -15.33 -0.10 3.72
CA HIS A 62 -16.57 -0.02 4.47
C HIS A 62 -17.33 1.21 3.95
N GLN A 63 -18.49 0.94 3.36
CA GLN A 63 -19.62 1.86 3.30
C GLN A 63 -19.45 3.27 2.68
N LYS A 64 -18.47 3.51 1.80
CA LYS A 64 -18.30 4.68 0.88
C LYS A 64 -16.81 5.06 0.71
N SER A 65 -15.89 4.39 1.40
CA SER A 65 -14.46 4.56 1.15
C SER A 65 -14.14 4.24 -0.31
N ARG A 66 -13.40 5.17 -0.92
CA ARG A 66 -13.11 5.16 -2.35
C ARG A 66 -11.84 4.31 -2.55
N PHE A 67 -11.78 3.55 -3.63
CA PHE A 67 -10.60 2.77 -4.00
C PHE A 67 -10.17 3.15 -5.42
N LEU A 68 -8.90 3.48 -5.61
CA LEU A 68 -8.32 3.85 -6.89
C LEU A 68 -7.05 3.04 -7.16
N SER A 69 -6.94 2.48 -8.36
CA SER A 69 -5.75 1.74 -8.79
C SER A 69 -5.67 1.67 -10.32
N PRO A 70 -4.49 1.63 -10.95
CA PRO A 70 -4.35 1.56 -12.40
C PRO A 70 -4.48 0.11 -12.89
N ALA A 71 -5.45 -0.66 -12.39
CA ALA A 71 -5.56 -2.11 -12.59
C ALA A 71 -5.62 -2.56 -14.06
N TYR A 72 -6.05 -1.67 -14.98
CA TYR A 72 -6.06 -1.94 -16.42
C TYR A 72 -4.73 -1.58 -17.10
N TYR A 73 -4.23 -0.35 -16.89
CA TYR A 73 -3.02 0.14 -17.55
C TYR A 73 -1.73 -0.43 -16.93
N ALA A 74 -1.83 -0.91 -15.68
CA ALA A 74 -0.77 -1.58 -14.93
C ALA A 74 0.56 -0.81 -14.83
N SER A 75 0.51 0.54 -14.78
CA SER A 75 1.71 1.36 -14.63
C SER A 75 2.16 1.44 -13.17
N LEU A 76 3.39 1.02 -12.89
CA LEU A 76 4.06 1.22 -11.62
C LEU A 76 4.31 2.72 -11.36
N GLY A 77 4.25 3.12 -10.08
CA GLY A 77 4.50 4.50 -9.65
C GLY A 77 3.28 5.42 -9.78
N PHE A 78 2.09 4.87 -9.96
CA PHE A 78 0.86 5.63 -10.08
C PHE A 78 0.43 6.28 -8.75
N ALA A 79 0.62 5.58 -7.62
CA ALA A 79 -0.19 5.83 -6.43
C ALA A 79 0.12 7.18 -5.73
N ILE A 80 1.38 7.61 -5.70
CA ILE A 80 1.78 8.88 -5.08
C ILE A 80 1.25 10.09 -5.90
N PRO A 81 1.52 10.21 -7.22
CA PRO A 81 0.91 11.27 -8.03
C PRO A 81 -0.63 11.27 -7.99
N ALA A 82 -1.26 10.08 -8.01
CA ALA A 82 -2.71 9.96 -7.93
C ALA A 82 -3.27 10.50 -6.60
N SER A 83 -2.53 10.38 -5.49
CA SER A 83 -2.92 10.95 -4.19
C SER A 83 -3.03 12.47 -4.21
N ILE A 84 -2.14 13.14 -4.94
CA ILE A 84 -2.19 14.58 -5.16
C ILE A 84 -3.48 14.94 -5.88
N GLY A 85 -3.75 14.28 -7.02
CA GLY A 85 -4.96 14.52 -7.79
C GLY A 85 -6.24 14.28 -6.98
N ALA A 86 -6.30 13.16 -6.25
CA ALA A 86 -7.46 12.79 -5.44
C ALA A 86 -7.76 13.82 -4.35
N GLN A 87 -6.75 14.22 -3.58
CA GLN A 87 -6.94 15.18 -2.49
C GLN A 87 -7.17 16.61 -3.00
N LYS A 88 -6.56 17.00 -4.12
CA LYS A 88 -6.84 18.29 -4.77
C LYS A 88 -8.25 18.36 -5.33
N ALA A 89 -8.79 17.25 -5.86
CA ALA A 89 -10.16 17.18 -6.36
C ALA A 89 -11.20 17.17 -5.24
N ASN A 90 -10.86 16.62 -4.07
CA ASN A 90 -11.70 16.63 -2.89
C ASN A 90 -10.86 16.86 -1.63
N PRO A 91 -10.77 18.10 -1.11
CA PRO A 91 -9.98 18.40 0.08
C PRO A 91 -10.47 17.72 1.37
N ASN A 92 -11.71 17.22 1.39
CA ASN A 92 -12.30 16.55 2.55
C ASN A 92 -11.94 15.07 2.65
N ILE A 93 -11.13 14.54 1.74
CA ILE A 93 -10.63 13.16 1.85
C ILE A 93 -9.13 13.14 2.12
N ARG A 94 -8.71 12.13 2.89
CA ARG A 94 -7.31 11.84 3.18
C ARG A 94 -6.87 10.59 2.41
N PRO A 95 -5.88 10.70 1.51
CA PRO A 95 -5.38 9.52 0.82
C PRO A 95 -4.60 8.59 1.75
N LEU A 96 -4.94 7.31 1.69
CA LEU A 96 -4.11 6.20 2.17
C LEU A 96 -3.47 5.54 0.95
N VAL A 97 -2.17 5.70 0.79
CA VAL A 97 -1.42 5.27 -0.39
C VAL A 97 -0.70 3.97 -0.08
N LEU A 98 -0.89 2.96 -0.92
CA LEU A 98 -0.18 1.68 -0.85
C LEU A 98 0.72 1.60 -2.09
N VAL A 99 2.03 1.54 -1.89
CA VAL A 99 3.02 1.54 -2.98
C VAL A 99 4.15 0.57 -2.67
N GLY A 100 4.63 -0.19 -3.65
CA GLY A 100 5.83 -1.02 -3.48
C GLY A 100 7.10 -0.18 -3.42
N ASP A 101 8.17 -0.69 -2.84
CA ASP A 101 9.50 -0.07 -2.81
C ASP A 101 10.04 0.30 -4.21
N GLY A 102 9.92 -0.60 -5.19
CA GLY A 102 10.32 -0.33 -6.57
C GLY A 102 9.42 0.69 -7.28
N ALA A 103 8.10 0.61 -7.07
CA ALA A 103 7.15 1.59 -7.61
C ALA A 103 7.40 2.99 -6.99
N PHE A 104 7.75 3.06 -5.71
CA PHE A 104 8.13 4.30 -5.05
C PHE A 104 9.36 4.94 -5.73
N GLN A 105 10.36 4.17 -6.13
CA GLN A 105 11.56 4.73 -6.78
C GLN A 105 11.26 5.40 -8.12
N MET A 106 10.14 5.08 -8.76
CA MET A 106 9.76 5.67 -10.05
C MET A 106 9.20 7.09 -9.90
N THR A 107 8.37 7.34 -8.89
CA THR A 107 7.60 8.60 -8.77
C THR A 107 7.50 9.16 -7.34
N GLY A 108 8.20 8.58 -6.37
CA GLY A 108 8.17 9.00 -4.97
C GLY A 108 8.65 10.43 -4.73
N MET A 109 9.36 11.04 -5.67
CA MET A 109 9.76 12.45 -5.60
C MET A 109 8.59 13.44 -5.72
N GLU A 110 7.40 12.98 -6.13
CA GLU A 110 6.16 13.78 -6.03
C GLU A 110 5.75 14.08 -4.58
N LEU A 111 6.43 13.50 -3.58
CA LEU A 111 6.42 14.01 -2.20
C LEU A 111 6.76 15.52 -2.13
N SER A 112 7.64 16.02 -2.99
CA SER A 112 7.94 17.46 -3.07
C SER A 112 6.71 18.28 -3.47
N THR A 113 5.88 17.77 -4.38
CA THR A 113 4.61 18.37 -4.79
C THR A 113 3.57 18.30 -3.69
N ILE A 114 3.49 17.18 -2.96
CA ILE A 114 2.64 17.03 -1.76
C ILE A 114 2.96 18.12 -0.73
N VAL A 115 4.25 18.32 -0.42
CA VAL A 115 4.71 19.38 0.51
C VAL A 115 4.35 20.76 -0.02
N ARG A 116 4.65 21.04 -1.29
CA ARG A 116 4.35 22.33 -1.93
C ARG A 116 2.88 22.73 -1.81
N TYR A 117 1.96 21.77 -1.87
CA TYR A 117 0.52 22.01 -1.81
C TYR A 117 -0.10 21.79 -0.43
N GLY A 118 0.69 21.53 0.61
CA GLY A 118 0.19 21.31 1.98
C GLY A 118 -0.74 20.10 2.08
N LEU A 119 -0.45 19.04 1.32
CA LEU A 119 -1.23 17.80 1.31
C LEU A 119 -0.73 16.84 2.40
N ASN A 120 -1.60 15.94 2.86
CA ASN A 120 -1.31 15.10 4.03
C ASN A 120 -1.67 13.60 3.87
N PRO A 121 -1.29 12.95 2.76
CA PRO A 121 -1.52 11.52 2.58
C PRO A 121 -0.72 10.69 3.60
N ILE A 122 -1.25 9.51 3.93
CA ILE A 122 -0.54 8.48 4.69
C ILE A 122 -0.05 7.43 3.69
N ILE A 123 1.27 7.33 3.51
CA ILE A 123 1.89 6.53 2.46
C ILE A 123 2.59 5.33 3.09
N PHE A 124 2.19 4.13 2.68
CA PHE A 124 2.80 2.87 3.06
C PHE A 124 3.68 2.38 1.92
N VAL A 125 4.98 2.32 2.16
CA VAL A 125 5.93 1.64 1.27
C VAL A 125 5.97 0.18 1.70
N LEU A 126 5.50 -0.71 0.84
CA LEU A 126 5.60 -2.15 1.02
C LEU A 126 7.00 -2.58 0.59
N ASN A 127 7.93 -2.57 1.55
CA ASN A 127 9.35 -2.79 1.33
C ASN A 127 9.68 -4.28 1.46
N ASN A 128 9.66 -4.98 0.34
CA ASN A 128 9.95 -6.40 0.23
C ASN A 128 11.19 -6.70 -0.64
N LEU A 129 12.08 -5.70 -0.77
CA LEU A 129 13.40 -5.81 -1.37
C LEU A 129 13.39 -6.03 -2.88
N GLY A 130 12.50 -5.36 -3.61
CA GLY A 130 12.45 -5.34 -5.08
C GLY A 130 11.13 -5.75 -5.71
N TYR A 131 11.17 -6.14 -6.98
CA TYR A 131 9.96 -6.47 -7.74
C TYR A 131 9.40 -7.86 -7.41
N GLY A 132 8.99 -8.08 -6.16
CA GLY A 132 8.49 -9.37 -5.67
C GLY A 132 7.22 -9.89 -6.35
N THR A 133 6.48 -9.02 -7.05
CA THR A 133 5.31 -9.43 -7.87
C THR A 133 5.74 -10.20 -9.13
N GLU A 134 6.90 -9.87 -9.70
CA GLU A 134 7.39 -10.43 -10.96
C GLU A 134 8.13 -11.76 -10.74
N ARG A 135 8.81 -11.92 -9.60
CA ARG A 135 9.64 -13.10 -9.31
C ARG A 135 8.93 -14.45 -9.51
N PRO A 136 7.66 -14.64 -9.09
CA PRO A 136 6.94 -15.89 -9.32
C PRO A 136 6.62 -16.18 -10.80
N MET A 137 6.63 -15.16 -11.66
CA MET A 137 6.40 -15.29 -13.11
C MET A 137 7.74 -15.47 -13.84
N GLN A 138 8.70 -14.60 -13.57
CA GLN A 138 10.04 -14.66 -14.12
C GLN A 138 11.03 -13.97 -13.16
N ASP A 139 11.93 -14.76 -12.57
CA ASP A 139 12.95 -14.22 -11.68
C ASP A 139 14.28 -13.94 -12.39
N GLY A 140 15.02 -12.96 -11.86
CA GLY A 140 16.31 -12.55 -12.37
C GLY A 140 16.81 -11.26 -11.72
N LYS A 141 18.06 -10.90 -12.02
CA LYS A 141 18.73 -9.71 -11.45
C LYS A 141 18.00 -8.38 -11.74
N PHE A 142 17.16 -8.35 -12.78
CA PHE A 142 16.34 -7.18 -13.11
C PHE A 142 15.22 -6.92 -12.09
N ASN A 143 14.92 -7.88 -11.21
CA ASN A 143 14.00 -7.71 -10.09
C ASN A 143 14.66 -7.13 -8.83
N ASP A 144 15.99 -7.04 -8.81
CA ASP A 144 16.76 -6.49 -7.69
C ASP A 144 16.88 -4.97 -7.86
N ILE A 145 16.53 -4.22 -6.82
CA ILE A 145 16.64 -2.75 -6.80
C ILE A 145 17.59 -2.29 -5.70
N LEU A 146 18.08 -1.05 -5.80
CA LEU A 146 18.85 -0.45 -4.72
C LEU A 146 17.94 -0.20 -3.51
N LEU A 147 18.29 -0.70 -2.34
CA LEU A 147 17.48 -0.50 -1.13
C LEU A 147 17.66 0.93 -0.61
N TRP A 148 16.55 1.64 -0.43
CA TRP A 148 16.55 2.97 0.17
C TRP A 148 16.09 2.90 1.63
N ASN A 149 16.49 3.90 2.41
CA ASN A 149 15.89 4.13 3.71
C ASN A 149 14.72 5.10 3.54
N TYR A 150 13.57 4.56 3.09
CA TYR A 150 12.41 5.38 2.74
C TYR A 150 11.94 6.23 3.93
N SER A 151 12.01 5.70 5.15
CA SER A 151 11.65 6.44 6.38
C SER A 151 12.46 7.72 6.60
N GLN A 152 13.63 7.88 5.98
CA GLN A 152 14.47 9.08 6.12
C GLN A 152 14.16 10.16 5.08
N ILE A 153 13.40 9.86 4.03
CA ILE A 153 13.06 10.82 2.97
C ILE A 153 12.43 12.12 3.50
N PRO A 154 11.54 12.11 4.51
CA PRO A 154 10.99 13.35 5.08
C PRO A 154 12.05 14.35 5.56
N THR A 155 13.23 13.87 5.99
CA THR A 155 14.35 14.73 6.41
C THR A 155 14.91 15.57 5.25
N ILE A 156 14.89 15.02 4.04
CA ILE A 156 15.39 15.68 2.82
C ILE A 156 14.50 16.87 2.45
N PHE A 157 13.18 16.73 2.65
CA PHE A 157 12.21 17.77 2.36
C PHE A 157 12.00 18.75 3.51
N ASN A 158 12.59 18.49 4.68
CA ASN A 158 12.29 19.19 5.93
C ASN A 158 10.76 19.25 6.20
N ALA A 159 10.04 18.18 5.85
CA ALA A 159 8.59 18.11 5.91
C ALA A 159 8.11 16.66 5.93
N GLY A 160 6.97 16.44 6.59
CA GLY A 160 6.38 15.11 6.77
C GLY A 160 7.01 14.34 7.94
N LYS A 161 6.45 13.16 8.21
CA LYS A 161 6.95 12.21 9.23
C LYS A 161 7.31 10.87 8.61
N GLY A 162 8.44 10.32 9.01
CA GLY A 162 8.91 9.01 8.54
C GLY A 162 8.86 7.97 9.65
N PHE A 163 8.42 6.76 9.32
CA PHE A 163 8.35 5.63 10.25
C PHE A 163 9.02 4.41 9.63
N ASN A 164 9.92 3.78 10.36
CA ASN A 164 10.56 2.53 9.97
C ASN A 164 9.92 1.38 10.73
N ILE A 165 9.21 0.49 10.05
CA ILE A 165 8.30 -0.48 10.66
C ILE A 165 8.73 -1.90 10.29
N ARG A 166 9.02 -2.72 11.32
CA ARG A 166 9.36 -4.14 11.20
C ARG A 166 8.39 -5.04 11.96
N THR A 167 7.66 -4.48 12.93
CA THR A 167 6.80 -5.21 13.86
C THR A 167 5.37 -4.65 13.91
N GLU A 168 4.43 -5.45 14.41
CA GLU A 168 3.06 -4.98 14.65
C GLU A 168 3.00 -3.84 15.68
N GLY A 169 3.92 -3.82 16.66
CA GLY A 169 4.00 -2.74 17.65
C GLY A 169 4.41 -1.41 17.04
N GLU A 170 5.44 -1.42 16.19
CA GLU A 170 5.89 -0.22 15.46
C GLU A 170 4.81 0.29 14.50
N LEU A 171 4.07 -0.63 13.85
CA LEU A 171 2.92 -0.26 13.02
C LEU A 171 1.86 0.49 13.84
N GLU A 172 1.51 -0.01 15.03
CA GLU A 172 0.47 0.63 15.85
C GLU A 172 0.88 2.05 16.28
N ILE A 173 2.14 2.25 16.65
CA ILE A 173 2.69 3.57 16.97
C ILE A 173 2.59 4.49 15.74
N ALA A 174 3.02 4.02 14.57
CA ALA A 174 2.99 4.80 13.34
C ALA A 174 1.56 5.15 12.90
N LEU A 175 0.60 4.24 13.05
CA LEU A 175 -0.82 4.49 12.75
C LEU A 175 -1.40 5.58 13.66
N LYS A 176 -1.18 5.49 14.97
CA LYS A 176 -1.65 6.50 15.93
C LYS A 176 -1.04 7.89 15.66
N GLU A 177 0.25 7.94 15.35
CA GLU A 177 0.90 9.21 15.01
C GLU A 177 0.43 9.78 13.68
N SER A 178 0.29 8.94 12.65
CA SER A 178 -0.16 9.39 11.33
C SER A 178 -1.62 9.82 11.31
N GLU A 179 -2.47 9.21 12.12
CA GLU A 179 -3.87 9.63 12.30
C GLU A 179 -3.96 11.09 12.78
N SER A 180 -3.17 11.44 13.79
CA SER A 180 -3.19 12.78 14.41
C SER A 180 -2.34 13.83 13.68
N TYR A 181 -1.33 13.42 12.91
CA TYR A 181 -0.47 14.33 12.17
C TYR A 181 -1.08 14.69 10.81
N THR A 182 -1.58 15.93 10.69
CA THR A 182 -2.24 16.42 9.47
C THR A 182 -1.52 17.55 8.76
N ASP A 183 -0.38 18.02 9.30
CA ASP A 183 0.36 19.18 8.76
C ASP A 183 1.05 18.88 7.42
N SER A 184 1.38 17.60 7.18
CA SER A 184 2.03 17.12 5.95
C SER A 184 1.84 15.60 5.83
N PHE A 185 2.55 14.96 4.90
CA PHE A 185 2.46 13.52 4.67
C PHE A 185 3.12 12.69 5.78
N CYS A 186 2.67 11.44 5.91
CA CYS A 186 3.39 10.40 6.65
C CYS A 186 3.91 9.35 5.68
N LEU A 187 5.16 8.91 5.87
CA LEU A 187 5.80 7.87 5.07
C LEU A 187 6.19 6.70 5.97
N LEU A 188 5.45 5.61 5.85
CA LEU A 188 5.57 4.39 6.63
C LEU A 188 6.29 3.35 5.79
N ASP A 189 7.58 3.15 6.07
CA ASP A 189 8.44 2.13 5.45
C ASP A 189 8.21 0.78 6.15
N VAL A 190 7.38 -0.09 5.54
CA VAL A 190 6.97 -1.36 6.11
C VAL A 190 7.82 -2.48 5.54
N HIS A 191 8.71 -3.03 6.37
CA HIS A 191 9.62 -4.11 6.00
C HIS A 191 8.88 -5.45 6.01
N LEU A 192 8.86 -6.11 4.86
CA LEU A 192 8.18 -7.37 4.62
C LEU A 192 9.18 -8.40 4.11
N GLU A 193 8.93 -9.67 4.43
CA GLU A 193 9.72 -10.74 3.84
C GLU A 193 9.44 -10.83 2.33
N PRO A 194 10.45 -11.04 1.46
CA PRO A 194 10.25 -11.06 0.00
C PRO A 194 9.16 -12.04 -0.48
N GLU A 195 9.04 -13.19 0.20
CA GLU A 195 8.07 -14.25 -0.10
C GLU A 195 6.69 -14.04 0.56
N ASP A 196 6.54 -12.99 1.37
CA ASP A 196 5.26 -12.65 2.01
C ASP A 196 4.36 -11.90 1.03
N THR A 197 3.56 -12.68 0.30
CA THR A 197 2.64 -12.20 -0.74
C THR A 197 1.18 -12.57 -0.45
N SER A 198 0.26 -11.74 -0.92
CA SER A 198 -1.18 -11.94 -0.74
C SER A 198 -1.70 -13.21 -1.42
N VAL A 199 -2.79 -13.77 -0.88
CA VAL A 199 -3.44 -14.95 -1.46
C VAL A 199 -3.94 -14.66 -2.88
N ALA A 200 -4.45 -13.45 -3.12
CA ALA A 200 -4.90 -13.02 -4.43
C ALA A 200 -3.76 -12.99 -5.46
N LEU A 201 -2.60 -12.44 -5.09
CA LEU A 201 -1.43 -12.42 -5.97
C LEU A 201 -0.91 -13.84 -6.26
N LYS A 202 -0.81 -14.70 -5.24
CA LYS A 202 -0.41 -16.12 -5.41
C LYS A 202 -1.32 -16.87 -6.39
N ARG A 203 -2.63 -16.60 -6.36
CA ARG A 203 -3.58 -17.21 -7.32
C ARG A 203 -3.35 -16.73 -8.74
N LEU A 204 -3.10 -15.42 -8.93
CA LEU A 204 -2.86 -14.85 -10.25
C LEU A 204 -1.55 -15.36 -10.86
N THR A 205 -0.44 -15.26 -10.11
CA THR A 205 0.88 -15.64 -10.63
C THR A 205 0.94 -17.12 -10.97
N LYS A 206 0.29 -17.99 -10.18
CA LYS A 206 0.14 -19.41 -10.53
C LYS A 206 -0.56 -19.62 -11.87
N ALA A 207 -1.64 -18.88 -12.15
CA ALA A 207 -2.39 -19.01 -13.40
C ALA A 207 -1.65 -18.42 -14.61
N LEU A 208 -0.80 -17.42 -14.40
CA LEU A 208 0.00 -16.79 -15.47
C LEU A 208 1.30 -17.54 -15.76
N GLY A 209 1.96 -18.10 -14.74
CA GLY A 209 3.18 -18.88 -14.90
C GLY A 209 3.00 -20.16 -15.71
N GLU A 210 1.76 -20.66 -15.85
CA GLU A 210 1.45 -21.77 -16.77
C GLU A 210 1.48 -21.36 -18.26
N ARG A 211 1.63 -20.07 -18.58
CA ARG A 211 1.53 -19.51 -19.94
C ARG A 211 2.80 -18.83 -20.45
N VAL A 212 3.85 -18.76 -19.64
CA VAL A 212 5.13 -18.10 -19.95
C VAL A 212 6.25 -19.13 -19.94
#